data_AF-A0A1T3BHX1-F1
#
_entry.id   AF-A0A1T3BHX1-F1
#
_cell.length_a   1.000
_cell.length_b   1.000
_cell.length_c   1.000
_cell.angle_alpha   90.00
_cell.angle_beta   90.00
_cell.angle_gamma   90.00
#
_symmetry.space_group_name_H-M   'P 1'
#
loop_
_entity.id
_entity.type
_entity.pdbx_description
1 polymer ?
#
loop_
_entity_poly.entity_id
_entity_poly.type
_entity_poly.pdbx_seq_one_letter_code
_entity_poly.pdbx_strand_id
1 'polypeptide(L)'
;MLREDGYVKDLKDTLVAKNLSDVRKGLYNYIRNIGKSGDFSLLLNMEESIVKNDLFRYANSNAMKSSLETALTEINVVREHLTIVADPIQYQLINKAHSLSKHRKNGLPHDEARQAMASHYTRLGNLDKSRLTTVEKSIIDARRDNMKVMRKLYEQMQAKALGIDLS
;
A
#
# COMPACT_ATOMS: atom_id res chain seq x y z
N MET A 1 26.40 14.90 22.97
CA MET A 1 25.74 13.63 23.33
C MET A 1 24.87 13.80 24.58
N LEU A 2 25.35 13.68 25.83
CA LEU A 2 24.46 13.72 27.03
C LEU A 2 23.50 14.93 27.12
N ARG A 3 23.96 16.13 26.75
CA ARG A 3 23.13 17.35 26.80
C ARG A 3 22.07 17.39 25.68
N GLU A 4 22.43 16.86 24.50
CA GLU A 4 21.52 16.71 23.35
C GLU A 4 20.46 15.64 23.62
N ASP A 5 20.85 14.52 24.22
CA ASP A 5 19.93 13.45 24.62
C ASP A 5 18.88 13.93 25.62
N GLY A 6 19.27 14.84 26.54
CA GLY A 6 18.37 15.53 27.45
C GLY A 6 17.31 16.35 26.70
N TYR A 7 17.72 17.21 25.76
CA TYR A 7 16.78 18.01 24.96
C TYR A 7 15.88 17.15 24.06
N VAL A 8 16.39 16.06 23.49
CA VAL A 8 15.58 15.11 22.71
C VAL A 8 14.54 14.42 23.58
N LYS A 9 14.90 14.07 24.82
CA LYS A 9 13.97 13.50 25.80
C LYS A 9 12.89 14.53 26.19
N ASP A 10 13.28 15.75 26.52
CA ASP A 10 12.35 16.82 26.88
C ASP A 10 11.36 17.12 25.76
N LEU A 11 11.82 17.16 24.50
CA LEU A 11 10.96 17.30 23.32
C LEU A 11 9.94 16.16 23.19
N LYS A 12 10.37 14.90 23.38
CA LYS A 12 9.48 13.73 23.38
C LYS A 12 8.48 13.77 24.54
N ASP A 13 8.86 14.34 25.67
CA ASP A 13 8.04 14.40 26.88
C ASP A 13 7.04 15.56 26.88
N THR A 14 7.15 16.50 25.92
CA THR A 14 6.15 17.57 25.74
C THR A 14 4.75 17.03 25.50
N LEU A 15 3.74 17.75 25.99
CA LEU A 15 2.32 17.39 25.81
C LEU A 15 1.94 17.25 24.33
N VAL A 16 2.48 18.13 23.48
CA VAL A 16 2.23 18.10 22.03
C VAL A 16 2.82 16.83 21.39
N ALA A 17 4.05 16.43 21.76
CA ALA A 17 4.66 15.21 21.25
C ALA A 17 3.91 13.95 21.69
N LYS A 18 3.41 13.91 22.93
CA LYS A 18 2.56 12.82 23.43
C LYS A 18 1.24 12.72 22.67
N ASN A 19 0.53 13.83 22.52
CA ASN A 19 -0.73 13.87 21.76
C ASN A 19 -0.54 13.41 20.31
N LEU A 20 0.54 13.84 19.65
CA LEU A 20 0.87 13.39 18.30
C LEU A 20 1.16 11.88 18.26
N SER A 21 1.89 11.35 19.24
CA SER A 21 2.16 9.91 19.35
C SER A 21 0.87 9.09 19.46
N ASP A 22 -0.08 9.55 20.28
CA ASP A 22 -1.32 8.83 20.50
C ASP A 22 -2.25 8.88 19.28
N VAL A 23 -2.32 10.01 18.59
CA VAL A 23 -3.01 10.11 17.28
C VAL A 23 -2.41 9.11 16.28
N ARG A 24 -1.07 9.01 16.21
CA ARG A 24 -0.38 8.07 15.32
C ARG A 24 -0.63 6.61 15.69
N LYS A 25 -0.68 6.27 16.98
CA LYS A 25 -1.10 4.92 17.43
C LYS A 25 -2.54 4.62 17.02
N GLY A 26 -3.43 5.60 17.13
CA GLY A 26 -4.81 5.50 16.65
C GLY A 26 -4.86 5.18 15.16
N LEU A 27 -4.09 5.91 14.34
CA LEU A 27 -3.96 5.66 12.90
C LEU A 27 -3.40 4.26 12.60
N TYR A 28 -2.33 3.84 13.30
CA TYR A 28 -1.78 2.50 13.17
C TYR A 28 -2.84 1.42 13.43
N ASN A 29 -3.60 1.55 14.53
CA ASN A 29 -4.65 0.60 14.87
C ASN A 29 -5.76 0.58 13.82
N TYR A 30 -6.16 1.74 13.30
CA TYR A 30 -7.13 1.85 12.22
C TYR A 30 -6.66 1.11 10.95
N ILE A 31 -5.43 1.37 10.49
CA ILE A 31 -4.84 0.72 9.31
C ILE A 31 -4.79 -0.79 9.48
N ARG A 32 -4.37 -1.25 10.66
CA ARG A 32 -4.31 -2.69 10.98
C ARG A 32 -5.70 -3.33 11.00
N ASN A 33 -6.71 -2.63 11.50
CA ASN A 33 -8.07 -3.15 11.57
C ASN A 33 -8.72 -3.26 10.18
N ILE A 34 -8.49 -2.28 9.30
CA ILE A 34 -8.90 -2.39 7.89
C ILE A 34 -8.17 -3.57 7.22
N GLY A 35 -6.89 -3.80 7.53
CA GLY A 35 -6.15 -4.99 7.11
C GLY A 35 -6.85 -6.33 7.36
N LYS A 36 -7.62 -6.41 8.46
CA LYS A 36 -8.34 -7.63 8.87
C LYS A 36 -9.70 -7.78 8.21
N SER A 37 -10.25 -6.75 7.55
CA SER A 37 -11.58 -6.86 6.94
C SER A 37 -11.59 -7.83 5.75
N GLY A 38 -10.45 -7.98 5.07
CA GLY A 38 -10.38 -8.72 3.81
C GLY A 38 -11.12 -8.04 2.65
N ASP A 39 -11.58 -6.80 2.84
CA ASP A 39 -12.29 -6.02 1.83
C ASP A 39 -11.29 -5.21 0.99
N PHE A 40 -11.13 -5.59 -0.27
CA PHE A 40 -10.21 -4.94 -1.20
C PHE A 40 -10.52 -3.45 -1.36
N SER A 41 -11.80 -3.09 -1.52
CA SER A 41 -12.22 -1.71 -1.75
C SER A 41 -11.89 -0.83 -0.55
N LEU A 42 -12.13 -1.33 0.67
CA LEU A 42 -11.76 -0.62 1.90
C LEU A 42 -10.24 -0.44 2.01
N LEU A 43 -9.46 -1.47 1.69
CA LEU A 43 -7.99 -1.41 1.70
C LEU A 43 -7.47 -0.36 0.70
N LEU A 44 -7.97 -0.39 -0.53
CA LEU A 44 -7.53 0.51 -1.60
C LEU A 44 -7.91 1.97 -1.31
N ASN A 45 -9.15 2.22 -0.87
CA ASN A 45 -9.63 3.58 -0.57
C ASN A 45 -8.93 4.20 0.65
N MET A 46 -8.61 3.39 1.66
CA MET A 46 -7.78 3.82 2.77
C MET A 46 -6.37 4.21 2.28
N GLU A 47 -5.72 3.35 1.49
CA GLU A 47 -4.37 3.65 1.00
C GLU A 47 -4.37 4.92 0.15
N GLU A 48 -5.35 5.09 -0.74
CA GLU A 48 -5.51 6.31 -1.53
C GLU A 48 -5.65 7.55 -0.66
N SER A 49 -6.45 7.48 0.40
CA SER A 49 -6.66 8.59 1.34
C SER A 49 -5.36 8.98 2.05
N ILE A 50 -4.56 8.00 2.44
CA ILE A 50 -3.24 8.23 3.07
C ILE A 50 -2.30 8.87 2.06
N VAL A 51 -2.18 8.32 0.84
CA VAL A 51 -1.29 8.87 -0.20
C VAL A 51 -1.69 10.29 -0.60
N LYS A 52 -2.99 10.59 -0.71
CA LYS A 52 -3.50 11.94 -0.94
C LYS A 52 -3.13 12.90 0.19
N ASN A 53 -3.24 12.45 1.44
CA ASN A 53 -2.84 13.26 2.60
C ASN A 53 -1.34 13.51 2.63
N ASP A 54 -0.53 12.48 2.34
CA ASP A 54 0.93 12.58 2.24
C ASP A 54 1.35 13.58 1.16
N LEU A 55 0.69 13.53 0.00
CA LEU A 55 0.92 14.48 -1.10
C LEU A 55 0.56 15.91 -0.70
N PHE A 56 -0.57 16.11 -0.02
CA PHE A 56 -1.03 17.44 0.38
C PHE A 56 -0.20 18.06 1.51
N ARG A 57 0.24 17.25 2.49
CA ARG A 57 0.84 17.76 3.73
C ARG A 57 2.35 17.61 3.83
N TYR A 58 2.91 16.56 3.22
CA TYR A 58 4.28 16.14 3.48
C TYR A 58 5.18 16.15 2.24
N ALA A 59 4.63 16.29 1.03
CA ALA A 59 5.43 16.44 -0.18
C ALA A 59 6.24 17.74 -0.13
N ASN A 60 7.56 17.58 0.00
CA ASN A 60 8.50 18.69 0.18
C ASN A 60 9.54 18.82 -0.95
N SER A 61 9.46 17.97 -1.96
CA SER A 61 10.34 17.98 -3.12
C SER A 61 9.61 17.52 -4.38
N ASN A 62 10.07 17.96 -5.54
CA ASN A 62 9.50 17.55 -6.83
C ASN A 62 9.57 16.02 -7.02
N ALA A 63 10.65 15.40 -6.55
CA ALA A 63 10.80 13.95 -6.58
C ALA A 63 9.75 13.24 -5.71
N MET A 64 9.52 13.71 -4.49
CA MET A 64 8.49 13.14 -3.62
C MET A 64 7.08 13.36 -4.18
N LYS A 65 6.80 14.58 -4.67
CA LYS A 65 5.54 14.92 -5.31
C LYS A 65 5.24 13.98 -6.48
N SER A 66 6.19 13.85 -7.42
CA SER A 66 6.07 12.96 -8.57
C SER A 66 5.88 11.49 -8.15
N SER A 67 6.63 11.00 -7.16
CA SER A 67 6.49 9.63 -6.66
C SER A 67 5.09 9.36 -6.07
N LEU A 68 4.52 10.32 -5.34
CA LEU A 68 3.17 10.22 -4.77
C LEU A 68 2.07 10.37 -5.84
N GLU A 69 2.24 11.23 -6.83
CA GLU A 69 1.35 11.34 -7.98
C GLU A 69 1.32 10.03 -8.78
N THR A 70 2.49 9.43 -9.05
CA THR A 70 2.59 8.09 -9.66
C THR A 70 1.90 7.03 -8.80
N ALA A 71 2.04 7.08 -7.47
CA ALA A 71 1.34 6.15 -6.59
C ALA A 71 -0.19 6.26 -6.72
N LEU A 72 -0.74 7.47 -6.88
CA LEU A 72 -2.18 7.68 -7.08
C LEU A 72 -2.64 7.15 -8.45
N THR A 73 -1.84 7.36 -9.50
CA THR A 73 -2.11 6.77 -10.82
C THR A 73 -2.13 5.24 -10.75
N GLU A 74 -1.14 4.64 -10.10
CA GLU A 74 -1.07 3.18 -9.88
C GLU A 74 -2.29 2.65 -9.11
N ILE A 75 -2.76 3.38 -8.10
CA ILE A 75 -3.98 3.04 -7.34
C ILE A 75 -5.22 3.06 -8.25
N ASN A 76 -5.33 4.03 -9.17
CA ASN A 76 -6.43 4.07 -10.13
C ASN A 76 -6.38 2.91 -11.11
N VAL A 77 -5.20 2.53 -11.60
CA VAL A 77 -5.02 1.33 -12.44
C VAL A 77 -5.49 0.08 -11.70
N VAL A 78 -5.13 -0.08 -10.42
CA VAL A 78 -5.63 -1.19 -9.60
C VAL A 78 -7.17 -1.18 -9.54
N ARG A 79 -7.78 0.00 -9.30
CA ARG A 79 -9.24 0.15 -9.25
C ARG A 79 -9.92 -0.24 -10.56
N GLU A 80 -9.39 0.17 -11.69
CA GLU A 80 -9.91 -0.22 -13.01
C GLU A 80 -9.79 -1.74 -13.22
N HIS A 81 -8.64 -2.32 -12.88
CA HIS A 81 -8.44 -3.75 -12.99
C HIS A 81 -9.36 -4.59 -12.08
N LEU A 82 -9.84 -4.05 -10.97
CA LEU A 82 -10.87 -4.72 -10.16
C LEU A 82 -12.17 -4.93 -10.93
N THR A 83 -12.54 -4.01 -11.84
CA THR A 83 -13.73 -4.17 -12.67
C THR A 83 -13.46 -5.15 -13.81
N ILE A 84 -12.27 -5.12 -14.40
CA ILE A 84 -11.85 -6.04 -15.47
C ILE A 84 -11.80 -7.49 -14.97
N VAL A 85 -11.19 -7.75 -13.80
CA VAL A 85 -11.09 -9.11 -13.24
C VAL A 85 -12.44 -9.65 -12.76
N ALA A 86 -13.39 -8.77 -12.45
CA ALA A 86 -14.75 -9.18 -12.10
C ALA A 86 -15.56 -9.69 -13.31
N ASP A 87 -15.12 -9.39 -14.54
CA ASP A 87 -15.69 -9.91 -15.78
C ASP A 87 -14.79 -11.03 -16.36
N PRO A 88 -15.18 -12.31 -16.22
CA PRO A 88 -14.39 -13.43 -16.73
C PRO A 88 -14.09 -13.35 -18.23
N ILE A 89 -14.99 -12.80 -19.04
CA ILE A 89 -14.81 -12.70 -20.50
C ILE A 89 -13.68 -11.71 -20.80
N GLN A 90 -13.72 -10.53 -20.17
CA GLN A 90 -12.65 -9.54 -20.31
C GLN A 90 -11.33 -10.07 -19.74
N TYR A 91 -11.37 -10.72 -18.59
CA TYR A 91 -10.16 -11.20 -17.94
C TYR A 91 -9.47 -12.34 -18.70
N GLN A 92 -10.22 -13.16 -19.44
CA GLN A 92 -9.66 -14.14 -20.37
C GLN A 92 -8.79 -13.49 -21.46
N LEU A 93 -9.13 -12.28 -21.93
CA LEU A 93 -8.30 -11.54 -22.90
C LEU A 93 -6.96 -11.13 -22.26
N ILE A 94 -6.98 -10.62 -21.03
CA ILE A 94 -5.77 -10.30 -20.26
C ILE A 94 -4.90 -11.54 -20.06
N ASN A 95 -5.53 -12.68 -19.73
CA ASN A 95 -4.81 -13.94 -19.56
C ASN A 95 -4.12 -14.41 -20.84
N LYS A 96 -4.78 -14.29 -22.00
CA LYS A 96 -4.18 -14.60 -23.31
C LYS A 96 -3.01 -13.68 -23.65
N ALA A 97 -3.13 -12.38 -23.32
CA ALA A 97 -2.05 -11.41 -23.51
C ALA A 97 -0.81 -11.70 -22.64
N HIS A 98 -0.99 -12.38 -21.51
CA HIS A 98 0.08 -12.78 -20.58
C HIS A 98 0.41 -14.29 -20.66
N SER A 99 0.43 -14.86 -21.86
CA SER A 99 0.63 -16.30 -22.08
C SER A 99 2.06 -16.78 -21.79
N LEU A 100 3.08 -15.94 -21.98
CA LEU A 100 4.48 -16.32 -21.74
C LEU A 100 4.79 -16.39 -20.23
N SER A 101 5.57 -17.40 -19.83
CA SER A 101 5.96 -17.63 -18.43
C SER A 101 6.59 -16.41 -17.74
N LYS A 102 7.39 -15.62 -18.48
CA LYS A 102 8.00 -14.37 -17.96
C LYS A 102 6.99 -13.28 -17.57
N HIS A 103 5.78 -13.34 -18.10
CA HIS A 103 4.68 -12.41 -17.81
C HIS A 103 3.69 -12.99 -16.79
N ARG A 104 4.06 -14.07 -16.11
CA ARG A 104 3.22 -14.76 -15.13
C ARG A 104 3.93 -14.89 -13.79
N LYS A 105 3.15 -14.95 -12.72
CA LYS A 105 3.59 -15.27 -11.36
C LYS A 105 2.59 -16.23 -10.75
N ASN A 106 3.07 -17.35 -10.21
CA ASN A 106 2.23 -18.41 -9.63
C ASN A 106 1.12 -18.88 -10.60
N GLY A 107 1.45 -19.03 -11.89
CA GLY A 107 0.50 -19.46 -12.90
C GLY A 107 -0.54 -18.41 -13.31
N LEU A 108 -0.56 -17.21 -12.70
CA LEU A 108 -1.50 -16.12 -13.02
C LEU A 108 -0.82 -14.99 -13.82
N PRO A 109 -1.58 -14.21 -14.60
CA PRO A 109 -1.06 -13.01 -15.27
C PRO A 109 -0.40 -12.05 -14.27
N HIS A 110 0.81 -11.56 -14.59
CA HIS A 110 1.43 -10.44 -13.88
C HIS A 110 1.03 -9.12 -14.53
N ASP A 111 -0.28 -8.85 -14.52
CA ASP A 111 -0.91 -7.68 -15.12
C ASP A 111 -0.57 -6.36 -14.41
N GLU A 112 -1.05 -5.24 -14.96
CA GLU A 112 -0.71 -3.91 -14.47
C GLU A 112 -1.13 -3.69 -13.01
N ALA A 113 -2.29 -4.20 -12.57
CA ALA A 113 -2.68 -4.11 -11.16
C ALA A 113 -1.65 -4.76 -10.22
N ARG A 114 -1.13 -5.94 -10.59
CA ARG A 114 -0.09 -6.59 -9.79
C ARG A 114 1.23 -5.85 -9.82
N GLN A 115 1.58 -5.26 -10.96
CA GLN A 115 2.78 -4.43 -11.08
C GLN A 115 2.66 -3.16 -10.25
N ALA A 116 1.51 -2.48 -10.31
CA ALA A 116 1.17 -1.31 -9.51
C ALA A 116 1.25 -1.59 -8.01
N MET A 117 0.61 -2.67 -7.53
CA MET A 117 0.71 -3.07 -6.12
C MET A 117 2.15 -3.41 -5.70
N ALA A 118 2.94 -4.04 -6.56
CA ALA A 118 4.35 -4.37 -6.27
C ALA A 118 5.24 -3.12 -6.23
N SER A 119 5.03 -2.19 -7.16
CA SER A 119 5.68 -0.87 -7.19
C SER A 119 5.37 -0.10 -5.90
N HIS A 120 4.08 -0.05 -5.53
CA HIS A 120 3.66 0.64 -4.32
C HIS A 120 4.20 0.01 -3.03
N TYR A 121 4.22 -1.32 -2.93
CA TYR A 121 4.88 -2.02 -1.82
C TYR A 121 6.36 -1.66 -1.68
N THR A 122 7.06 -1.51 -2.82
CA THR A 122 8.47 -1.10 -2.85
C THR A 122 8.63 0.35 -2.43
N ARG A 123 7.75 1.25 -2.87
CA ARG A 123 7.71 2.66 -2.47
C ARG A 123 7.59 2.81 -0.95
N LEU A 124 6.66 2.07 -0.34
CA LEU A 124 6.53 2.02 1.12
C LEU A 124 7.80 1.51 1.81
N GLY A 125 8.42 0.46 1.26
CA GLY A 125 9.70 -0.05 1.77
C GLY A 125 10.86 0.95 1.66
N ASN A 126 10.84 1.84 0.67
CA ASN A 126 11.83 2.91 0.58
C ASN A 126 11.56 4.03 1.58
N LEU A 127 10.30 4.34 1.88
CA LEU A 127 9.95 5.29 2.94
C LEU A 127 10.44 4.81 4.31
N ASP A 128 10.31 3.52 4.62
CA ASP A 128 10.75 2.92 5.89
C ASP A 128 12.27 3.02 6.15
N LYS A 129 13.08 3.20 5.10
CA LYS A 129 14.53 3.44 5.21
C LYS A 129 14.87 4.83 5.75
N SER A 130 13.90 5.72 5.81
CA SER A 130 14.07 7.08 6.33
C SER A 130 14.22 7.09 7.85
N ARG A 131 14.72 8.20 8.39
CA ARG A 131 14.88 8.40 9.84
C ARG A 131 13.51 8.68 10.48
N LEU A 132 12.76 7.62 10.72
CA LEU A 132 11.40 7.65 11.29
C LEU A 132 11.39 7.19 12.75
N THR A 133 10.41 7.68 13.51
CA THR A 133 10.08 7.15 14.83
C THR A 133 9.55 5.73 14.74
N THR A 134 9.61 4.97 15.83
CA THR A 134 9.10 3.58 15.88
C THR A 134 7.63 3.50 15.45
N VAL A 135 6.80 4.46 15.87
CA VAL A 135 5.37 4.47 15.54
C VAL A 135 5.14 4.74 14.04
N GLU A 136 5.91 5.65 13.43
CA GLU A 136 5.83 5.91 11.99
C GLU A 136 6.25 4.68 11.17
N LYS A 137 7.29 3.96 11.61
CA LYS A 137 7.68 2.68 10.97
C LYS A 137 6.57 1.63 11.07
N SER A 138 5.95 1.48 12.25
CA SER A 138 4.82 0.56 12.43
C SER A 138 3.63 0.90 11.52
N ILE A 139 3.38 2.18 11.24
CA ILE A 139 2.35 2.60 10.26
C ILE A 139 2.71 2.13 8.85
N ILE A 140 3.97 2.32 8.43
CA ILE A 140 4.43 1.88 7.10
C ILE A 140 4.38 0.36 6.98
N ASP A 141 4.81 -0.38 8.00
CA ASP A 141 4.74 -1.83 8.04
C ASP A 141 3.30 -2.33 7.92
N ALA A 142 2.35 -1.71 8.63
CA ALA A 142 0.94 -2.05 8.51
C ALA A 142 0.39 -1.80 7.10
N ARG A 143 0.77 -0.68 6.45
CA ARG A 143 0.42 -0.42 5.04
C ARG A 143 1.00 -1.48 4.11
N ARG A 144 2.26 -1.89 4.31
CA ARG A 144 2.91 -2.95 3.54
C ARG A 144 2.24 -4.30 3.70
N ASP A 145 1.83 -4.65 4.91
CA ASP A 145 1.06 -5.88 5.16
C ASP A 145 -0.30 -5.83 4.46
N ASN A 146 -0.97 -4.67 4.48
CA ASN A 146 -2.22 -4.47 3.73
C ASN A 146 -2.02 -4.62 2.21
N MET A 147 -0.89 -4.18 1.65
CA MET A 147 -0.56 -4.45 0.23
C MET A 147 -0.44 -5.95 -0.05
N LYS A 148 0.13 -6.74 0.87
CA LYS A 148 0.20 -8.20 0.72
C LYS A 148 -1.19 -8.82 0.74
N VAL A 149 -2.07 -8.34 1.62
CA VAL A 149 -3.48 -8.77 1.69
C VAL A 149 -4.18 -8.46 0.38
N MET A 150 -4.10 -7.23 -0.13
CA MET A 150 -4.68 -6.87 -1.43
C MET A 150 -4.15 -7.75 -2.55
N ARG A 151 -2.83 -7.96 -2.63
CA ARG A 151 -2.24 -8.84 -3.66
C ARG A 151 -2.84 -10.25 -3.61
N LYS A 152 -3.03 -10.83 -2.42
CA LYS A 152 -3.63 -12.16 -2.25
C LYS A 152 -5.10 -12.18 -2.67
N LEU A 153 -5.87 -11.16 -2.28
CA LEU A 153 -7.27 -11.02 -2.68
C LEU A 153 -7.39 -10.90 -4.21
N TYR A 154 -6.54 -10.10 -4.84
CA TYR A 154 -6.52 -9.98 -6.30
C TYR A 154 -6.13 -11.29 -6.98
N GLU A 155 -5.11 -11.99 -6.47
CA GLU A 155 -4.74 -13.34 -6.94
C GLU A 155 -5.95 -14.30 -6.94
N GLN A 156 -6.74 -14.28 -5.87
CA GLN A 156 -7.98 -15.08 -5.78
C GLN A 156 -9.03 -14.65 -6.80
N MET A 157 -9.20 -13.35 -7.03
CA MET A 157 -10.10 -12.83 -8.07
C MET A 157 -9.65 -13.27 -9.47
N GLN A 158 -8.36 -13.18 -9.77
CA GLN A 158 -7.79 -13.64 -11.05
C GLN A 158 -8.05 -15.12 -11.26
N ALA A 159 -7.77 -15.95 -10.25
CA ALA A 159 -7.98 -17.39 -10.34
C ALA A 159 -9.46 -17.74 -10.55
N LYS A 160 -10.36 -17.10 -9.79
CA LYS A 160 -11.80 -17.25 -9.96
C LYS A 160 -12.25 -16.88 -11.37
N ALA A 161 -11.79 -15.76 -11.91
CA ALA A 161 -12.13 -15.29 -13.26
C ALA A 161 -11.64 -16.26 -14.36
N LEU A 162 -10.56 -16.99 -14.09
CA LEU A 162 -9.97 -17.96 -15.02
C LEU A 162 -10.43 -19.41 -14.78
N GLY A 163 -11.25 -19.66 -13.75
CA GLY A 163 -11.65 -21.02 -13.36
C GLY A 163 -10.48 -21.88 -12.85
N ILE A 164 -9.45 -21.24 -12.28
CA ILE A 164 -8.28 -21.90 -11.69
C ILE A 164 -8.51 -22.05 -10.19
N ASP A 165 -8.21 -23.24 -9.64
CA ASP A 165 -8.17 -23.43 -8.19
C ASP A 165 -6.78 -23.09 -7.64
N LEU A 166 -6.73 -22.24 -6.61
CA LEU A 166 -5.47 -21.88 -5.93
C LEU A 166 -5.28 -22.81 -4.74
N SER A 167 -4.41 -23.81 -4.89
CA SER A 167 -3.95 -24.68 -3.82
C SER A 167 -3.20 -23.92 -2.73
#